data_AF-A0A345RCQ2-F1
#
_entry.id   AF-A0A345RCQ2-F1
#
_cell.length_a   1.000
_cell.length_b   1.000
_cell.length_c   1.000
_cell.angle_alpha   90.00
_cell.angle_beta   90.00
_cell.angle_gamma   90.00
#
_symmetry.space_group_name_H-M   'P 1'
#
loop_
_entity.id
_entity.type
_entity.pdbx_description
1 polymer ?
#
loop_
_entity_poly.entity_id
_entity_poly.type
_entity_poly.pdbx_seq_one_letter_code
_entity_poly.pdbx_strand_id
1 'polypeptide(L)' 'MQLADHIKSADAEELSALAEFLLVQFDVFEKSASQDGLTPAALMNVQKAIGAWAYMQTNSADQGD' A
#
# COMPACT_ATOMS: atom_id res chain seq x y z
N MET A 1 -19.13 2.65 -1.28
CA MET A 1 -17.99 1.93 -1.88
C MET A 1 -16.74 2.56 -1.34
N GLN A 2 -15.96 1.82 -0.55
CA GLN A 2 -14.79 2.35 0.13
C GLN A 2 -13.55 2.18 -0.77
N LEU A 3 -12.55 3.06 -0.65
CA LEU A 3 -11.31 3.03 -1.44
C LEU A 3 -10.63 1.65 -1.46
N ALA A 4 -10.75 0.87 -0.39
CA ALA A 4 -10.24 -0.50 -0.30
C ALA A 4 -10.86 -1.44 -1.34
N ASP A 5 -12.14 -1.29 -1.68
CA ASP A 5 -12.82 -2.12 -2.68
C ASP A 5 -12.24 -1.85 -4.08
N HIS A 6 -11.97 -0.58 -4.39
CA HIS A 6 -11.36 -0.17 -5.65
C HIS A 6 -9.93 -0.71 -5.80
N ILE A 7 -9.14 -0.71 -4.73
CA ILE A 7 -7.77 -1.25 -4.75
C ILE A 7 -7.75 -2.76 -5.00
N LYS A 8 -8.76 -3.50 -4.51
CA LYS A 8 -8.86 -4.95 -4.74
C LYS A 8 -9.23 -5.31 -6.17
N SER A 9 -10.06 -4.49 -6.82
CA SER A 9 -10.46 -4.70 -8.21
C SER A 9 -9.54 -4.03 -9.23
N ALA A 10 -8.64 -3.16 -8.78
CA ALA A 10 -7.68 -2.46 -9.63
C ALA A 10 -6.74 -3.44 -10.31
N ASP A 11 -6.41 -3.16 -11.56
CA ASP A 11 -5.41 -3.93 -12.27
C ASP A 11 -3.98 -3.57 -11.81
N ALA A 12 -3.00 -4.32 -12.33
CA ALA A 12 -1.61 -4.13 -11.94
C ALA A 12 -1.05 -2.76 -12.35
N GLU A 13 -1.54 -2.17 -13.44
CA GLU A 13 -1.09 -0.87 -13.94
C GLU A 13 -1.63 0.26 -13.06
N GLU A 14 -2.91 0.20 -12.69
CA GLU A 14 -3.55 1.15 -11.78
C GLU A 14 -2.88 1.14 -10.39
N LEU A 15 -2.55 -0.05 -9.87
CA LEU A 15 -1.81 -0.17 -8.61
C LEU A 15 -0.38 0.34 -8.71
N SER A 16 0.28 0.17 -9.86
CA SER A 16 1.60 0.76 -10.13
C SER A 16 1.54 2.27 -10.16
N ALA A 17 0.59 2.85 -10.91
CA ALA A 17 0.42 4.29 -11.00
C ALA A 17 0.11 4.92 -9.64
N LEU A 18 -0.73 4.27 -8.81
CA LEU A 18 -0.99 4.74 -7.44
C LEU A 18 0.26 4.68 -6.56
N ALA A 19 1.04 3.61 -6.62
CA ALA A 19 2.27 3.49 -5.84
C ALA A 19 3.35 4.48 -6.29
N GLU A 20 3.49 4.73 -7.59
CA GLU A 20 4.36 5.77 -8.15
C GLU A 20 3.94 7.16 -7.68
N PHE A 21 2.64 7.47 -7.76
CA PHE A 21 2.10 8.73 -7.25
C PHE A 21 2.47 8.93 -5.78
N LEU A 22 2.30 7.89 -4.95
CA LEU A 22 2.62 7.96 -3.53
C LEU A 22 4.11 8.22 -3.27
N LEU A 23 5.00 7.56 -4.03
CA LEU A 23 6.45 7.80 -3.93
C LEU A 23 6.87 9.20 -4.39
N VAL A 24 6.17 9.79 -5.37
CA VAL A 24 6.49 11.12 -5.89
C VAL A 24 5.98 12.22 -4.97
N GLN A 25 4.80 12.04 -4.37
CA GLN A 25 4.14 13.08 -3.57
C GLN A 25 4.49 13.03 -2.08
N PHE A 26 4.94 11.88 -1.58
CA PHE A 26 5.20 11.68 -0.16
C PHE A 26 6.59 11.09 0.06
N ASP A 27 7.22 11.48 1.16
CA ASP A 27 8.47 10.89 1.62
C ASP A 27 8.18 9.51 2.25
N VAL A 28 8.07 8.49 1.40
CA VAL A 28 7.82 7.11 1.82
C VAL A 28 9.15 6.40 2.04
N PHE A 29 9.36 5.94 3.28
CA PHE A 29 10.55 5.17 3.67
C PHE A 29 10.17 3.78 4.14
N GLU A 30 11.08 2.85 3.93
CA GLU A 30 11.04 1.51 4.49
C GLU A 30 11.99 1.41 5.67
N LYS A 31 11.61 0.53 6.60
CA LYS A 31 12.50 0.10 7.66
C LYS A 31 13.57 -0.81 7.05
N SER A 32 14.82 -0.36 7.10
CA SER A 32 15.96 -1.17 6.66
C SER A 32 16.09 -2.43 7.52
N ALA A 33 16.70 -3.47 6.94
CA ALA A 33 17.16 -4.64 7.68
C ALA A 33 18.28 -4.28 8.70
N SER A 34 18.96 -3.15 8.51
CA SER A 34 19.87 -2.57 9.50
C SER A 34 19.09 -1.80 10.57
N GLN A 35 19.53 -1.93 11.83
CA GLN A 35 18.80 -1.44 13.01
C GLN A 35 18.46 0.05 13.00
N ASP A 36 19.24 0.88 12.29
CA ASP A 36 19.15 2.35 12.36
C ASP A 36 18.91 3.03 11.01
N GLY A 37 18.52 2.29 9.96
CA GLY A 37 18.32 2.84 8.62
C GLY A 37 16.86 3.00 8.22
N LEU A 38 16.45 4.21 7.82
CA LEU A 38 15.34 4.40 6.89
C LEU A 38 15.90 4.47 5.48
N THR A 39 15.36 3.69 4.55
CA THR A 39 15.72 3.75 3.13
C THR A 39 14.50 4.16 2.32
N PRO A 40 14.66 4.88 1.19
CA PRO A 40 13.52 5.17 0.32
C PRO A 40 12.77 3.89 -0.04
N ALA A 41 11.44 3.95 -0.02
CA ALA A 41 10.62 2.78 -0.28
C ALA A 41 10.72 2.35 -1.75
N ALA A 42 10.80 1.05 -1.99
CA ALA A 42 10.76 0.47 -3.31
C ALA A 42 9.31 0.42 -3.80
N LEU A 43 9.09 0.73 -5.07
CA LEU A 43 7.76 0.74 -5.70
C LEU A 43 6.97 -0.55 -5.40
N MET A 44 7.60 -1.72 -5.59
CA MET A 44 6.97 -3.02 -5.36
C MET A 44 6.50 -3.22 -3.91
N ASN A 45 7.22 -2.67 -2.93
CA ASN A 45 6.84 -2.80 -1.53
C ASN A 45 5.71 -1.85 -1.15
N VAL A 46 5.67 -0.65 -1.75
CA VAL A 46 4.53 0.27 -1.64
C VAL A 46 3.27 -0.37 -2.23
N GLN A 47 3.36 -0.99 -3.41
CA GLN A 47 2.24 -1.74 -4.01
C GLN A 47 1.72 -2.83 -3.08
N LYS A 48 2.62 -3.63 -2.49
CA LYS A 48 2.25 -4.68 -1.52
C LYS A 48 1.60 -4.10 -0.27
N ALA A 49 2.11 -2.99 0.24
CA ALA A 49 1.56 -2.31 1.41
C ALA A 49 0.13 -1.80 1.15
N ILE A 50 -0.12 -1.22 -0.02
CA ILE A 50 -1.46 -0.77 -0.46
C ILE A 50 -2.43 -1.96 -0.53
N GLY A 51 -2.02 -3.07 -1.15
CA GLY A 51 -2.84 -4.27 -1.25
C GLY A 51 -3.13 -4.90 0.12
N ALA A 52 -2.13 -4.97 1.00
CA ALA A 52 -2.30 -5.47 2.36
C ALA A 52 -3.24 -4.57 3.19
N TRP A 53 -3.12 -3.24 3.06
CA TRP A 53 -4.03 -2.30 3.71
C TRP A 53 -5.47 -2.49 3.25
N ALA A 54 -5.71 -2.59 1.93
CA ALA A 54 -7.05 -2.79 1.40
C ALA A 54 -7.68 -4.11 1.88
N TYR A 55 -6.87 -5.18 1.98
CA TYR A 55 -7.31 -6.45 2.57
C TYR A 55 -7.71 -6.30 4.05
N MET A 56 -6.92 -5.57 4.85
CA MET A 56 -7.22 -5.35 6.28
C MET A 56 -8.52 -4.56 6.49
N GLN A 57 -8.79 -3.54 5.66
CA GLN A 57 -9.99 -2.70 5.80
C GLN A 57 -11.29 -3.47 5.56
N THR A 58 -11.30 -4.41 4.62
CA THR A 58 -12.52 -5.18 4.35
C THR A 58 -12.75 -6.28 5.37
N ASN A 59 -11.68 -6.87 5.92
CA ASN A 59 -11.82 -7.95 6.90
C ASN A 59 -12.10 -7.42 8.32
N SER A 60 -11.82 -6.15 8.57
CA SER A 60 -12.23 -5.49 9.82
C SER A 60 -13.70 -5.07 9.80
N ALA A 61 -14.34 -5.03 8.63
CA ALA A 61 -15.78 -4.85 8.51
C ALA A 61 -16.57 -6.15 8.83
N ASP A 62 -15.99 -7.33 8.58
CA ASP A 62 -16.61 -8.64 8.83
C ASP A 62 -16.48 -9.15 10.27
N GLN A 63 -15.62 -8.54 11.11
CA GLN A 63 -15.43 -8.94 12.52
C GLN A 63 -16.20 -8.06 13.52
N GLY A 64 -17.14 -7.25 13.03
CA GLY A 64 -17.92 -6.30 13.81
C GLY A 64 -19.39 -6.65 14.04
N ASP A 65 -19.82 -7.87 13.71
CA ASP A 65 -21.19 -8.37 13.93
C ASP A 65 -21.17 -9.67 14.76
#